data_AF-A0A836RVI2-F1
#
_entry.id   AF-A0A836RVI2-F1
#
_cell.length_a   1.000
_cell.length_b   1.000
_cell.length_c   1.000
_cell.angle_alpha   90.00
_cell.angle_beta   90.00
_cell.angle_gamma   90.00
#
_symmetry.space_group_name_H-M   'P 1'
#
loop_
_entity.id
_entity.type
_entity.pdbx_description
1 polymer ?
#
loop_
_entity_poly.entity_id
_entity_poly.type
_entity_poly.pdbx_seq_one_letter_code
_entity_poly.pdbx_strand_id
1 'polypeptide(L)'
;MRSKQIALKYLTSKISNPTMIFEDTNLFRLILPWAKDSARELFSSNPQKIFLISRLDSIAPIVNDYMLSRAQKMLKNARKKKNSLYFCLNNLQKTISWIIDRWINTFTNLTLNPDYRDYIDIKSTEQSIAKLFNINYYDCQSQLILNEFTQKQKLIQKLIKKIYPKFDLKKVDMTEFFMLCVEQNITLDNLIEVLNKEYTCK
;
A
#
# COMPACT_ATOMS: atom_id res chain seq x y z
N MET A 1 -5.00 -22.82 4.28
CA MET A 1 -3.62 -22.85 3.77
C MET A 1 -3.39 -21.53 3.04
N ARG A 2 -2.37 -20.74 3.40
CA ARG A 2 -2.19 -19.39 2.84
C ARG A 2 -1.79 -19.45 1.36
N SER A 3 -2.21 -18.49 0.53
CA SER A 3 -1.98 -18.45 -0.92
C SER A 3 -0.52 -18.68 -1.29
N LYS A 4 0.40 -18.06 -0.54
CA LYS A 4 1.86 -18.25 -0.70
C LYS A 4 2.27 -19.73 -0.56
N GLN A 5 1.73 -20.44 0.44
CA GLN A 5 2.06 -21.86 0.66
C GLN A 5 1.52 -22.77 -0.44
N ILE A 6 0.32 -22.46 -0.97
CA ILE A 6 -0.26 -23.19 -2.11
C ILE A 6 0.63 -23.00 -3.34
N ALA A 7 1.01 -21.75 -3.63
CA ALA A 7 1.88 -21.41 -4.75
C ALA A 7 3.21 -22.16 -4.69
N LEU A 8 3.85 -22.17 -3.51
CA LEU A 8 5.09 -22.88 -3.28
C LEU A 8 4.94 -24.37 -3.61
N LYS A 9 3.92 -25.05 -3.07
CA LYS A 9 3.70 -26.48 -3.30
C LYS A 9 3.35 -26.80 -4.77
N TYR A 10 2.49 -25.99 -5.37
CA TYR A 10 1.99 -26.22 -6.73
C TYR A 10 3.06 -25.95 -7.79
N LEU A 11 3.72 -24.79 -7.73
CA LEU A 11 4.66 -24.37 -8.77
C LEU A 11 6.00 -25.10 -8.68
N THR A 12 6.42 -25.56 -7.50
CA THR A 12 7.67 -26.32 -7.39
C THR A 12 7.62 -27.66 -8.12
N SER A 13 6.43 -28.23 -8.31
CA SER A 13 6.26 -29.47 -9.07
C SER A 13 6.35 -29.28 -10.58
N LYS A 14 6.31 -28.02 -11.06
CA LYS A 14 6.18 -27.68 -12.49
C LYS A 14 7.42 -27.03 -13.09
N ILE A 15 8.36 -26.60 -12.25
CA ILE A 15 9.53 -25.84 -12.68
C ILE A 15 10.76 -26.61 -12.22
N SER A 16 11.67 -26.90 -13.13
CA SER A 16 12.88 -27.67 -12.85
C SER A 16 14.00 -26.80 -12.28
N ASN A 17 14.15 -25.56 -12.77
CA ASN A 17 15.22 -24.65 -12.37
C ASN A 17 14.68 -23.25 -12.01
N PRO A 18 15.04 -22.67 -10.85
CA PRO A 18 14.57 -21.35 -10.44
C PRO A 18 14.95 -20.21 -11.40
N THR A 19 16.06 -20.33 -12.12
CA THR A 19 16.51 -19.30 -13.08
C THR A 19 15.59 -19.18 -14.29
N MET A 20 14.97 -20.29 -14.72
CA MET A 20 14.04 -20.32 -15.85
C MET A 20 12.83 -19.40 -15.63
N ILE A 21 12.43 -19.17 -14.38
CA ILE A 21 11.33 -18.24 -14.04
C ILE A 21 11.61 -16.84 -14.61
N PHE A 22 12.86 -16.39 -14.60
CA PHE A 22 13.23 -15.04 -15.03
C PHE A 22 13.56 -14.95 -16.53
N GLU A 23 13.71 -16.10 -17.19
CA GLU A 23 14.05 -16.23 -18.60
C GLU A 23 12.79 -16.48 -19.44
N ASP A 24 11.81 -17.22 -18.90
CA ASP A 24 10.50 -17.46 -19.50
C ASP A 24 9.42 -16.57 -18.83
N THR A 25 8.88 -15.66 -19.63
CA THR A 25 7.83 -14.72 -19.20
C THR A 25 6.55 -15.45 -18.75
N ASN A 26 6.23 -16.59 -19.34
CA ASN A 26 5.04 -17.36 -18.98
C ASN A 26 5.20 -18.00 -17.60
N LEU A 27 6.38 -18.55 -17.29
CA LEU A 27 6.68 -19.07 -15.95
C LEU A 27 6.64 -17.97 -14.89
N PHE A 28 7.15 -16.77 -15.20
CA PHE A 28 7.04 -15.63 -14.30
C PHE A 28 5.58 -15.25 -14.05
N ARG A 29 4.76 -15.16 -15.12
CA ARG A 29 3.34 -14.81 -15.05
C ARG A 29 2.53 -15.77 -14.17
N LEU A 30 2.87 -17.06 -14.16
CA LEU A 30 2.20 -18.04 -13.31
C LEU A 30 2.30 -17.74 -11.80
N ILE A 31 3.31 -16.96 -11.37
CA ILE A 31 3.51 -16.59 -9.97
C ILE A 31 2.67 -15.37 -9.57
N LEU A 32 2.35 -14.48 -10.52
CA LEU A 32 1.76 -13.17 -10.24
C LEU A 32 0.37 -13.22 -9.59
N PRO A 33 -0.57 -14.11 -10.01
CA PRO A 33 -1.86 -14.25 -9.32
C PRO A 33 -1.68 -14.62 -7.84
N TRP A 34 -0.75 -15.54 -7.54
CA TRP A 34 -0.45 -15.93 -6.17
C TRP A 34 0.16 -14.80 -5.34
N ALA A 35 0.94 -13.92 -5.98
CA ALA A 35 1.46 -12.73 -5.32
C ALA A 35 0.33 -11.76 -4.93
N LYS A 36 -0.63 -11.54 -5.85
CA LYS A 36 -1.83 -10.72 -5.59
C LYS A 36 -2.67 -11.28 -4.43
N ASP A 37 -2.95 -12.58 -4.44
CA ASP A 37 -3.77 -13.20 -3.39
C ASP A 37 -3.04 -13.25 -2.04
N SER A 38 -1.72 -13.48 -2.06
CA SER A 38 -0.88 -13.37 -0.86
C SER A 38 -0.86 -11.94 -0.29
N ALA A 39 -0.88 -10.92 -1.15
CA ALA A 39 -1.00 -9.53 -0.73
C ALA A 39 -2.35 -9.26 -0.07
N ARG A 40 -3.45 -9.74 -0.67
CA ARG A 40 -4.81 -9.61 -0.13
C ARG A 40 -4.89 -10.23 1.27
N GLU A 41 -4.38 -11.45 1.46
CA GLU A 41 -4.32 -12.12 2.76
C GLU A 41 -3.49 -11.33 3.79
N LEU A 42 -2.33 -10.82 3.37
CA LEU A 42 -1.43 -10.04 4.23
C LEU A 42 -2.08 -8.75 4.71
N PHE A 43 -2.75 -8.03 3.80
CA PHE A 43 -3.40 -6.76 4.12
C PHE A 43 -4.68 -6.97 4.93
N SER A 44 -5.43 -8.04 4.67
CA SER A 44 -6.65 -8.38 5.43
C SER A 44 -6.34 -8.69 6.89
N SER A 45 -5.16 -9.24 7.17
CA SER A 45 -4.72 -9.58 8.53
C SER A 45 -4.03 -8.43 9.27
N ASN A 46 -3.89 -7.25 8.63
CA ASN A 46 -3.26 -6.07 9.23
C ASN A 46 -4.20 -4.86 9.15
N PRO A 47 -4.82 -4.42 10.27
CA PRO A 47 -5.75 -3.29 10.30
C PRO A 47 -5.21 -2.00 9.68
N GLN A 48 -3.91 -1.71 9.82
CA GLN A 48 -3.29 -0.52 9.27
C GLN A 48 -3.11 -0.57 7.75
N LYS A 49 -3.22 -1.75 7.14
CA LYS A 49 -3.01 -1.97 5.70
C LYS A 49 -4.26 -2.42 4.97
N ILE A 50 -5.38 -2.58 5.66
CA ILE A 50 -6.62 -3.10 5.09
C ILE A 50 -7.12 -2.24 3.91
N PHE A 51 -6.89 -0.93 3.95
CA PHE A 51 -7.22 0.00 2.87
C PHE A 51 -6.48 -0.28 1.55
N LEU A 52 -5.36 -1.00 1.58
CA LEU A 52 -4.63 -1.40 0.37
C LEU A 52 -5.42 -2.43 -0.47
N ILE A 53 -6.40 -3.11 0.13
CA ILE A 53 -7.23 -4.10 -0.56
C ILE A 53 -8.10 -3.46 -1.64
N SER A 54 -8.65 -2.27 -1.40
CA SER A 54 -9.48 -1.58 -2.39
C SER A 54 -8.69 -1.15 -3.64
N ARG A 55 -7.37 -1.09 -3.54
CA ARG A 55 -6.46 -0.69 -4.64
C ARG A 55 -5.79 -1.87 -5.33
N LEU A 56 -6.03 -3.10 -4.84
CA LEU A 56 -5.32 -4.28 -5.30
C LEU A 56 -5.60 -4.57 -6.78
N ASP A 57 -6.86 -4.56 -7.19
CA ASP A 57 -7.23 -4.92 -8.57
C ASP A 57 -6.85 -3.84 -9.60
N SER A 58 -6.79 -2.57 -9.19
CA SER A 58 -6.40 -1.46 -10.07
C SER A 58 -4.88 -1.36 -10.26
N ILE A 59 -4.10 -1.56 -9.20
CA ILE A 59 -2.64 -1.40 -9.24
C ILE A 59 -1.94 -2.71 -9.62
N ALA A 60 -2.56 -3.88 -9.39
CA ALA A 60 -1.94 -5.17 -9.70
C ALA A 60 -1.44 -5.32 -11.15
N PRO A 61 -2.20 -4.93 -12.20
CA PRO A 61 -1.70 -4.99 -13.58
C PRO A 61 -0.41 -4.18 -13.78
N ILE A 62 -0.32 -3.01 -13.16
CA ILE A 62 0.84 -2.12 -13.26
C ILE A 62 2.06 -2.74 -12.57
N VAL A 63 1.87 -3.33 -11.39
CA VAL A 63 2.92 -4.07 -10.68
C VAL A 63 3.36 -5.28 -11.50
N ASN A 64 2.42 -6.00 -12.12
CA ASN A 64 2.73 -7.14 -12.98
C ASN A 64 3.63 -6.74 -14.15
N ASP A 65 3.26 -5.69 -14.89
CA ASP A 65 4.04 -5.19 -16.03
C ASP A 65 5.42 -4.67 -15.59
N TYR A 66 5.48 -3.98 -14.45
CA TYR A 66 6.73 -3.54 -13.85
C TYR A 66 7.67 -4.71 -13.51
N MET A 67 7.13 -5.78 -12.91
CA MET A 67 7.89 -6.97 -12.54
C MET A 67 8.37 -7.74 -13.77
N LEU A 68 7.48 -7.96 -14.75
CA LEU A 68 7.78 -8.69 -15.99
C LEU A 68 8.84 -7.98 -16.82
N SER A 69 8.69 -6.67 -17.06
CA SER A 69 9.66 -5.86 -17.83
C SER A 69 11.07 -5.84 -17.23
N ARG A 70 11.22 -6.23 -15.96
CA ARG A 70 12.50 -6.23 -15.22
C ARG A 70 13.00 -7.63 -14.88
N ALA A 71 12.27 -8.70 -15.19
CA ALA A 71 12.62 -10.07 -14.76
C ALA A 71 14.06 -10.46 -15.12
N GLN A 72 14.45 -10.33 -16.39
CA GLN A 72 15.82 -10.62 -16.84
C GLN A 72 16.86 -9.69 -16.19
N LYS A 73 16.54 -8.40 -16.03
CA LYS A 73 17.41 -7.42 -15.35
C LYS A 73 17.60 -7.79 -13.88
N MET A 74 16.58 -8.30 -13.20
CA MET A 74 16.68 -8.80 -11.82
C MET A 74 17.65 -9.98 -11.74
N LEU A 75 17.52 -10.96 -12.63
CA LEU A 75 18.43 -12.12 -12.69
C LEU A 75 19.88 -11.69 -12.93
N LYS A 76 20.12 -10.83 -13.93
CA LYS A 76 21.46 -10.31 -14.25
C LYS A 76 22.07 -9.57 -13.06
N ASN A 77 21.28 -8.72 -12.40
CA ASN A 77 21.73 -7.98 -11.22
C ASN A 77 21.97 -8.90 -10.03
N ALA A 78 21.19 -9.95 -9.85
CA ALA A 78 21.40 -10.94 -8.79
C ALA A 78 22.74 -11.63 -8.95
N ARG A 79 23.04 -12.14 -10.16
CA ARG A 79 24.33 -12.78 -10.46
C ARG A 79 25.51 -11.80 -10.29
N LYS A 80 25.38 -10.57 -10.80
CA LYS A 80 26.46 -9.55 -10.71
C LYS A 80 26.72 -9.09 -9.28
N LYS A 81 25.67 -8.80 -8.51
CA LYS A 81 25.77 -8.17 -7.18
C LYS A 81 25.70 -9.16 -6.02
N LYS A 82 25.44 -10.45 -6.27
CA LYS A 82 25.19 -11.47 -5.25
C LYS A 82 24.18 -11.00 -4.19
N ASN A 83 23.06 -10.42 -4.62
CA ASN A 83 22.04 -9.84 -3.74
C ASN A 83 21.09 -10.90 -3.14
N SER A 84 20.03 -10.49 -2.44
CA SER A 84 19.10 -11.43 -1.81
C SER A 84 18.49 -12.45 -2.79
N LEU A 85 18.18 -12.05 -4.03
CA LEU A 85 17.70 -12.99 -5.05
C LEU A 85 18.74 -14.06 -5.38
N TYR A 86 20.03 -13.71 -5.46
CA TYR A 86 21.11 -14.66 -5.76
C TYR A 86 21.11 -15.86 -4.81
N PHE A 87 20.96 -15.61 -3.52
CA PHE A 87 20.91 -16.66 -2.49
C PHE A 87 19.61 -17.49 -2.53
N CYS A 88 18.57 -16.99 -3.20
CA CYS A 88 17.34 -17.74 -3.43
C CYS A 88 17.41 -18.65 -4.65
N LEU A 89 18.20 -18.33 -5.68
CA LEU A 89 18.22 -19.03 -6.98
C LEU A 89 18.62 -20.52 -6.90
N ASN A 90 19.22 -20.97 -5.80
CA ASN A 90 19.55 -22.39 -5.58
C ASN A 90 18.36 -23.19 -5.05
N ASN A 91 17.23 -22.55 -4.73
CA ASN A 91 16.05 -23.20 -4.20
C ASN A 91 14.78 -22.58 -4.77
N LEU A 92 13.97 -23.41 -5.41
CA LEU A 92 12.77 -22.99 -6.12
C LEU A 92 11.71 -22.37 -5.20
N GLN A 93 11.51 -22.96 -4.01
CA GLN A 93 10.59 -22.40 -3.01
C GLN A 93 11.06 -21.01 -2.56
N LYS A 94 12.35 -20.86 -2.25
CA LYS A 94 12.91 -19.56 -1.85
C LYS A 94 12.78 -18.54 -2.97
N THR A 95 12.97 -18.93 -4.23
CA THR A 95 12.84 -18.05 -5.39
C THR A 95 11.40 -17.59 -5.60
N ILE A 96 10.43 -18.50 -5.59
CA ILE A 96 9.00 -18.16 -5.72
C ILE A 96 8.56 -17.26 -4.55
N SER A 97 8.97 -17.60 -3.32
CA SER A 97 8.72 -16.76 -2.14
C SER A 97 9.27 -15.35 -2.33
N TRP A 98 10.52 -15.24 -2.81
CA TRP A 98 11.16 -13.95 -3.05
C TRP A 98 10.40 -13.11 -4.07
N ILE A 99 9.90 -13.72 -5.15
CA ILE A 99 9.12 -13.02 -6.18
C ILE A 99 7.81 -12.49 -5.60
N ILE A 100 7.09 -13.30 -4.82
CA ILE A 100 5.86 -12.89 -4.13
C ILE A 100 6.13 -11.71 -3.19
N ASP A 101 7.17 -11.81 -2.36
CA ASP A 101 7.53 -10.74 -1.41
C ASP A 101 7.97 -9.47 -2.14
N ARG A 102 8.70 -9.60 -3.26
CA ARG A 102 9.11 -8.48 -4.10
C ARG A 102 7.91 -7.78 -4.75
N TRP A 103 6.92 -8.55 -5.20
CA TRP A 103 5.69 -8.03 -5.77
C TRP A 103 4.90 -7.21 -4.73
N ILE A 104 4.69 -7.76 -3.52
CA ILE A 104 3.98 -7.09 -2.41
C ILE A 104 4.67 -5.77 -2.04
N ASN A 105 6.00 -5.79 -1.95
CA ASN A 105 6.78 -4.57 -1.67
C ASN A 105 6.66 -3.54 -2.79
N THR A 106 6.67 -3.98 -4.05
CA THR A 106 6.50 -3.10 -5.20
C THR A 106 5.11 -2.47 -5.20
N PHE A 107 4.06 -3.27 -4.99
CA PHE A 107 2.69 -2.78 -4.82
C PHE A 107 2.59 -1.73 -3.72
N THR A 108 3.14 -2.04 -2.53
CA THR A 108 3.09 -1.15 -1.37
C THR A 108 3.80 0.18 -1.66
N ASN A 109 4.99 0.12 -2.27
CA ASN A 109 5.75 1.31 -2.62
C ASN A 109 5.02 2.17 -3.67
N LEU A 110 4.47 1.56 -4.71
CA LEU A 110 3.72 2.27 -5.74
C LEU A 110 2.43 2.89 -5.19
N THR A 111 1.84 2.29 -4.16
CA THR A 111 0.60 2.79 -3.56
C THR A 111 0.82 3.88 -2.50
N LEU A 112 1.93 3.77 -1.75
CA LEU A 112 2.19 4.61 -0.56
C LEU A 112 3.27 5.65 -0.76
N ASN A 113 4.19 5.47 -1.70
CA ASN A 113 5.26 6.43 -1.92
C ASN A 113 4.75 7.60 -2.79
N PRO A 114 4.71 8.83 -2.26
CA PRO A 114 4.28 10.01 -3.01
C PRO A 114 5.11 10.23 -4.28
N ASP A 115 6.41 9.92 -4.26
CA ASP A 115 7.33 10.11 -5.39
C ASP A 115 6.97 9.23 -6.61
N TYR A 116 6.15 8.19 -6.41
CA TYR A 116 5.70 7.28 -7.45
C TYR A 116 4.22 7.49 -7.84
N ARG A 117 3.50 8.40 -7.16
CA ARG A 117 2.12 8.77 -7.52
C ARG A 117 2.00 9.41 -8.90
N ASP A 118 3.03 10.11 -9.35
CA ASP A 118 3.00 10.82 -10.65
C ASP A 118 3.31 9.90 -11.85
N TYR A 119 3.91 8.74 -11.60
CA TYR A 119 4.27 7.75 -12.63
C TYR A 119 3.20 6.69 -12.87
N ILE A 120 2.16 6.70 -12.06
CA ILE A 120 1.00 5.84 -12.18
C ILE A 120 -0.19 6.78 -12.21
N ASP A 121 -0.96 6.79 -13.29
CA ASP A 121 -2.18 7.59 -13.36
C ASP A 121 -3.29 6.93 -12.50
N ILE A 122 -3.05 6.92 -11.18
CA ILE A 122 -3.99 6.41 -10.18
C ILE A 122 -5.25 7.29 -10.25
N LYS A 123 -5.13 8.59 -10.57
CA LYS A 123 -6.27 9.50 -10.80
C LYS A 123 -7.20 9.03 -11.92
N SER A 124 -6.69 8.63 -13.09
CA SER A 124 -7.56 8.12 -14.16
C SER A 124 -8.22 6.79 -13.77
N THR A 125 -7.50 5.93 -13.05
CA THR A 125 -8.02 4.64 -12.59
C THR A 125 -9.05 4.81 -11.46
N GLU A 126 -8.85 5.79 -10.57
CA GLU A 126 -9.73 6.20 -9.47
C GLU A 126 -11.03 6.83 -9.98
N GLN A 127 -10.97 7.67 -11.03
CA GLN A 127 -12.15 8.24 -11.68
C GLN A 127 -12.95 7.17 -12.45
N SER A 128 -12.27 6.18 -13.02
CA SER A 128 -12.89 5.07 -13.75
C SER A 128 -13.66 4.13 -12.82
N ILE A 129 -13.11 3.84 -11.63
CA ILE A 129 -13.74 2.98 -10.61
C ILE A 129 -14.95 3.69 -9.97
N ALA A 130 -14.84 5.00 -9.69
CA ALA A 130 -15.95 5.80 -9.20
C ALA A 130 -17.15 5.82 -10.16
N LYS A 131 -16.87 5.89 -11.48
CA LYS A 131 -17.90 5.81 -12.52
C LYS A 131 -18.48 4.41 -12.72
N LEU A 132 -17.69 3.35 -12.55
CA LEU A 132 -18.13 1.96 -12.81
C LEU A 132 -19.01 1.37 -11.71
N PHE A 133 -18.88 1.81 -10.45
CA PHE A 133 -19.58 1.17 -9.34
C PHE A 133 -20.65 2.02 -8.64
N ASN A 134 -20.82 3.29 -9.01
CA ASN A 134 -21.79 4.20 -8.38
C ASN A 134 -21.66 4.23 -6.83
N ILE A 135 -20.44 3.98 -6.34
CA ILE A 135 -20.10 3.99 -4.91
C ILE A 135 -19.68 5.42 -4.58
N ASN A 136 -20.36 6.01 -3.59
CA ASN A 136 -20.05 7.34 -3.10
C ASN A 136 -18.58 7.34 -2.60
N TYR A 137 -17.75 8.16 -3.24
CA TYR A 137 -16.27 8.16 -3.20
C TYR A 137 -15.68 8.60 -1.83
N TYR A 138 -16.47 8.59 -0.77
CA TYR A 138 -16.15 9.20 0.52
C TYR A 138 -15.37 8.31 1.50
N ASP A 139 -15.01 7.06 1.19
CA ASP A 139 -14.32 6.20 2.17
C ASP A 139 -12.79 6.14 2.04
N CYS A 140 -12.22 6.09 0.82
CA CYS A 140 -10.78 5.83 0.66
C CYS A 140 -9.89 7.07 0.83
N GLN A 141 -10.32 8.23 0.36
CA GLN A 141 -9.59 9.49 0.55
C GLN A 141 -9.71 9.97 2.00
N SER A 142 -10.91 9.81 2.57
CA SER A 142 -11.21 10.10 3.96
C SER A 142 -10.35 9.31 4.93
N GLN A 143 -10.07 8.04 4.64
CA GLN A 143 -9.26 7.22 5.53
C GLN A 143 -7.76 7.54 5.48
N LEU A 144 -7.25 8.01 4.34
CA LEU A 144 -5.88 8.54 4.26
C LEU A 144 -5.75 9.86 5.01
N ILE A 145 -6.70 10.76 4.83
CA ILE A 145 -6.77 12.04 5.54
C ILE A 145 -6.93 11.79 7.06
N LEU A 146 -7.78 10.85 7.46
CA LEU A 146 -7.97 10.44 8.85
C LEU A 146 -6.68 9.89 9.47
N ASN A 147 -5.88 9.14 8.71
CA ASN A 147 -4.57 8.68 9.16
C ASN A 147 -3.59 9.84 9.38
N GLU A 148 -3.58 10.86 8.53
CA GLU A 148 -2.76 12.06 8.70
C GLU A 148 -3.15 12.83 9.97
N PHE A 149 -4.45 13.02 10.21
CA PHE A 149 -4.96 13.62 11.44
C PHE A 149 -4.57 12.82 12.69
N THR A 150 -4.72 11.48 12.63
CA THR A 150 -4.40 10.59 13.75
C THR A 150 -2.90 10.63 14.09
N GLN A 151 -2.02 10.70 13.09
CA GLN A 151 -0.56 10.87 13.32
C GLN A 151 -0.22 12.19 14.03
N LYS A 152 -1.01 13.25 13.80
CA LYS A 152 -0.83 14.56 14.42
C LYS A 152 -1.73 14.81 15.63
N GLN A 153 -2.48 13.80 16.09
CA GLN A 153 -3.46 13.93 17.19
C GLN A 153 -2.88 14.59 18.43
N LYS A 154 -1.68 14.20 18.89
CA LYS A 154 -1.04 14.77 20.08
C LYS A 154 -0.75 16.27 19.92
N LEU A 155 -0.37 16.71 18.71
CA LEU A 155 -0.13 18.12 18.41
C LEU A 155 -1.44 18.90 18.42
N ILE A 156 -2.47 18.39 17.73
CA ILE A 156 -3.79 19.01 17.66
C ILE A 156 -4.40 19.16 19.07
N GLN A 157 -4.36 18.10 19.87
CA GLN A 157 -4.82 18.14 21.27
C GLN A 157 -4.07 19.18 22.11
N LYS A 158 -2.75 19.33 21.90
CA LYS A 158 -1.94 20.33 22.59
C LYS A 158 -2.35 21.75 22.19
N LEU A 159 -2.65 21.98 20.90
CA LEU A 159 -3.12 23.28 20.41
C LEU A 159 -4.51 23.60 20.96
N ILE A 160 -5.46 22.65 20.91
CA ILE A 160 -6.81 22.84 21.48
C ILE A 160 -6.75 23.18 22.98
N LYS A 161 -5.94 22.44 23.77
CA LYS A 161 -5.76 22.73 25.20
C LYS A 161 -5.13 24.09 25.49
N LYS A 162 -4.32 24.62 24.57
CA LYS A 162 -3.76 25.97 24.72
C LYS A 162 -4.82 27.04 24.50
N ILE A 163 -5.70 26.89 23.52
CA ILE A 163 -6.76 27.85 23.19
C ILE A 163 -7.92 27.76 24.20
N TYR A 164 -8.22 26.53 24.64
CA TYR A 164 -9.31 26.19 25.56
C TYR A 164 -8.80 25.36 26.75
N PRO A 165 -8.12 25.96 27.75
CA PRO A 165 -7.49 25.23 28.86
C PRO A 165 -8.45 24.43 29.74
N LYS A 166 -9.71 24.87 29.80
CA LYS A 166 -10.77 24.23 30.60
C LYS A 166 -11.51 23.12 29.83
N PHE A 167 -11.20 22.90 28.56
CA PHE A 167 -11.90 21.91 27.74
C PHE A 167 -11.38 20.49 28.04
N ASP A 168 -12.30 19.60 28.42
CA ASP A 168 -11.97 18.22 28.79
C ASP A 168 -11.83 17.33 27.55
N LEU A 169 -10.63 17.33 26.97
CA LEU A 169 -10.29 16.48 25.82
C LEU A 169 -10.45 14.98 26.08
N LYS A 170 -10.59 14.52 27.34
CA LYS A 170 -10.81 13.09 27.61
C LYS A 170 -12.23 12.64 27.24
N LYS A 171 -13.17 13.59 27.10
CA LYS A 171 -14.56 13.32 26.71
C LYS A 171 -14.79 13.40 25.21
N VAL A 172 -13.76 13.72 24.43
CA VAL A 172 -13.86 13.86 22.97
C VAL A 172 -13.31 12.60 22.32
N ASP A 173 -14.12 11.95 21.50
CA ASP A 173 -13.61 10.96 20.54
C ASP A 173 -12.88 11.70 19.42
N MET A 174 -11.55 11.63 19.45
CA MET A 174 -10.72 12.29 18.44
C MET A 174 -10.92 11.69 17.05
N THR A 175 -11.30 10.41 16.96
CA THR A 175 -11.56 9.76 15.68
C THR A 175 -12.80 10.37 15.03
N GLU A 176 -13.87 10.53 15.82
CA GLU A 176 -15.11 11.18 15.39
C GLU A 176 -14.85 12.65 15.02
N PHE A 177 -14.09 13.38 15.84
CA PHE A 177 -13.70 14.76 15.53
C PHE A 177 -12.94 14.86 14.20
N PHE A 178 -12.01 13.95 13.91
CA PHE A 178 -11.28 13.95 12.64
C PHE A 178 -12.15 13.53 11.47
N MET A 179 -13.07 12.59 11.66
CA MET A 179 -14.08 12.25 10.65
C MET A 179 -14.91 13.48 10.27
N LEU A 180 -15.36 14.26 11.25
CA LEU A 180 -16.07 15.53 11.00
C LEU A 180 -15.20 16.55 10.24
N CYS A 181 -13.89 16.62 10.54
CA CYS A 181 -12.97 17.47 9.77
C CYS A 181 -12.92 17.04 8.30
N VAL A 182 -12.87 15.73 8.05
CA VAL A 182 -12.85 15.17 6.70
C VAL A 182 -14.17 15.44 5.96
N GLU A 183 -15.32 15.22 6.62
CA GLU A 183 -16.65 15.49 6.05
C GLU A 183 -16.83 16.96 5.65
N GLN A 184 -16.23 17.88 6.41
CA GLN A 184 -16.25 19.31 6.11
C GLN A 184 -15.13 19.79 5.17
N ASN A 185 -14.39 18.87 4.54
CA ASN A 185 -13.24 19.18 3.68
C ASN A 185 -12.16 20.06 4.37
N ILE A 186 -12.02 19.94 5.69
CA ILE A 186 -10.97 20.61 6.46
C ILE A 186 -9.69 19.81 6.33
N THR A 187 -8.66 20.41 5.73
CA THR A 187 -7.34 19.79 5.63
C THR A 187 -6.58 19.93 6.96
N LEU A 188 -5.61 19.04 7.19
CA LEU A 188 -4.76 19.08 8.38
C LEU A 188 -4.01 20.42 8.50
N ASP A 189 -3.49 20.94 7.39
CA ASP A 189 -2.77 22.22 7.36
C ASP A 189 -3.70 23.39 7.72
N ASN A 190 -4.92 23.41 7.15
CA ASN A 190 -5.91 24.45 7.46
C ASN A 190 -6.32 24.38 8.93
N LEU A 191 -6.53 23.18 9.50
CA LEU A 191 -6.88 23.04 10.91
C LEU A 191 -5.75 23.56 11.81
N ILE A 192 -4.50 23.19 11.52
CA ILE A 192 -3.34 23.65 12.30
C ILE A 192 -3.18 25.17 12.19
N GLU A 193 -3.35 25.73 11.00
CA GLU A 193 -3.26 27.18 10.77
C GLU A 193 -4.34 27.94 11.56
N VAL A 194 -5.59 27.49 11.51
CA VAL A 194 -6.71 28.10 12.26
C VAL A 194 -6.45 28.04 13.78
N LEU A 195 -6.04 26.88 14.29
CA LEU A 195 -5.72 26.72 15.72
C LEU A 195 -4.54 27.60 16.15
N ASN A 196 -3.53 27.79 15.29
CA ASN A 196 -2.41 28.68 15.60
C ASN A 196 -2.81 30.16 15.54
N LYS A 197 -3.65 30.58 14.57
CA LYS A 197 -4.13 31.96 14.47
C LYS A 197 -5.01 32.35 15.66
N GLU A 198 -5.95 31.49 16.03
CA GLU A 198 -6.81 31.65 17.22
C GLU A 198 -5.99 31.81 18.51
N TYR A 199 -4.84 31.14 18.61
CA TYR A 199 -3.92 31.30 19.73
C TYR A 199 -3.22 32.66 19.73
N THR A 200 -2.78 33.15 18.57
CA THR A 200 -2.06 34.44 18.47
C THR A 200 -2.94 35.68 18.62
N CYS A 201 -4.27 35.54 18.51
CA CYS A 201 -5.22 36.64 18.63
C CYS A 201 -5.80 36.83 20.06
N LYS A 202 -5.37 36.03 21.04
CA LYS A 202 -5.69 36.18 22.47
C LYS A 202 -4.47 36.68 23.24
#